data_AF-A0A7W0TPN2-F1
#
_entry.id   AF-A0A7W0TPN2-F1
#
_cell.length_a   1.000
_cell.length_b   1.000
_cell.length_c   1.000
_cell.angle_alpha   90.00
_cell.angle_beta   90.00
_cell.angle_gamma   90.00
#
_symmetry.space_group_name_H-M   'P 1'
#
loop_
_entity.id
_entity.type
_entity.pdbx_description
1 polymer ?
#
loop_
_entity_poly.entity_id
_entity_poly.type
_entity_poly.pdbx_seq_one_letter_code
_entity_poly.pdbx_strand_id
1 'polypeptide(L)' 'MSILGTRVVRTEDPLFLTKGATYTDDLVDDRLAGALHATFVRSQIAHGRVLSVD' A
#
# COMPACT_ATOMS: atom_id res chain seq x y z
N MET A 1 -19.04 -21.02 -23.72
CA MET A 1 -17.66 -20.46 -23.76
C MET A 1 -16.97 -20.91 -22.48
N SER A 2 -15.82 -21.61 -22.57
CA SER A 2 -15.09 -22.12 -21.39
C SER A 2 -14.09 -21.08 -20.89
N ILE A 3 -14.04 -20.83 -19.59
CA ILE A 3 -13.05 -19.96 -18.92
C ILE A 3 -11.72 -20.67 -18.66
N LEU A 4 -11.72 -22.01 -18.60
CA LEU A 4 -10.53 -22.81 -18.37
C LEU A 4 -9.86 -23.15 -19.70
N GLY A 5 -8.55 -22.90 -19.80
CA GLY A 5 -7.72 -23.21 -20.97
C GLY A 5 -7.81 -22.20 -22.12
N THR A 6 -8.54 -21.10 -21.95
CA THR A 6 -8.71 -20.06 -22.98
C THR A 6 -8.08 -18.74 -22.50
N ARG A 7 -7.63 -17.89 -23.45
CA ARG A 7 -7.16 -16.54 -23.10
C ARG A 7 -8.37 -15.69 -22.71
N VAL A 8 -8.38 -15.22 -21.46
CA VAL A 8 -9.39 -14.32 -20.92
C VAL A 8 -8.73 -12.97 -20.58
N VAL A 9 -9.41 -11.88 -20.91
CA VAL A 9 -8.93 -10.54 -20.57
C VAL A 9 -9.13 -10.31 -19.07
N ARG A 10 -8.14 -9.71 -18.42
CA ARG A 10 -8.18 -9.37 -17.00
C ARG A 10 -9.29 -8.36 -16.73
N THR A 11 -10.11 -8.65 -15.73
CA THR A 11 -11.26 -7.82 -15.36
C THR A 11 -10.85 -6.59 -14.54
N GLU A 12 -9.70 -6.66 -13.89
CA GLU A 12 -9.12 -5.64 -13.03
C GLU A 12 -8.30 -4.58 -13.79
N ASP A 13 -7.86 -4.89 -15.02
CA ASP A 13 -7.07 -3.98 -15.85
C ASP A 13 -7.73 -2.60 -16.06
N PRO A 14 -9.05 -2.48 -16.34
CA PRO A 14 -9.68 -1.17 -16.44
C PRO A 14 -9.52 -0.31 -15.19
N LEU A 15 -9.55 -0.90 -13.99
CA LEU A 15 -9.36 -0.18 -12.73
C LEU A 15 -7.91 0.29 -12.57
N PHE A 16 -6.94 -0.58 -12.86
CA PHE A 16 -5.52 -0.24 -12.76
C PHE A 16 -5.07 0.79 -13.80
N LEU A 17 -5.67 0.80 -14.99
CA LEU A 17 -5.22 1.63 -16.10
C LEU A 17 -5.90 3.01 -16.19
N THR A 18 -7.00 3.25 -15.47
CA THR A 18 -7.79 4.48 -15.64
C THR A 18 -8.02 5.23 -14.33
N LYS A 19 -8.87 4.70 -13.45
CA LYS A 19 -9.27 5.34 -12.19
C LYS A 19 -8.26 5.14 -11.06
N GLY A 20 -7.46 4.07 -11.11
CA GLY A 20 -6.78 3.52 -9.95
C GLY A 20 -7.76 2.67 -9.12
N ALA A 21 -7.32 1.49 -8.69
CA ALA A 21 -8.01 0.77 -7.61
C ALA A 21 -7.69 1.45 -6.27
N THR A 22 -8.50 1.20 -5.23
CA THR A 22 -8.20 1.66 -3.87
C THR A 22 -7.19 0.73 -3.21
N TYR A 23 -6.06 1.28 -2.77
CA TYR A 23 -5.01 0.64 -1.99
C TYR A 23 -4.95 1.24 -0.56
N THR A 24 -3.92 0.86 0.19
CA THR A 24 -3.80 1.26 1.60
C THR A 24 -3.61 2.75 1.79
N ASP A 25 -2.88 3.42 0.89
CA ASP A 25 -2.46 4.82 1.05
C ASP A 25 -3.48 5.84 0.49
N ASP A 26 -4.39 5.37 -0.36
CA ASP A 26 -5.47 6.12 -1.00
C ASP A 26 -6.85 5.77 -0.42
N LEU A 27 -6.87 5.10 0.74
CA LEU A 27 -8.09 4.78 1.46
C LEU A 27 -8.76 6.06 1.99
N VAL A 28 -9.98 6.33 1.53
CA VAL A 28 -10.82 7.44 1.99
C VAL A 28 -12.00 6.88 2.79
N ASP A 29 -12.01 7.11 4.10
CA ASP A 29 -13.02 6.63 5.04
C ASP A 29 -13.17 7.62 6.20
N ASP A 30 -14.41 7.85 6.68
CA ASP A 30 -14.69 8.79 7.78
C ASP A 30 -13.96 8.44 9.08
N ARG A 31 -13.64 7.15 9.30
CA ARG A 31 -12.85 6.70 10.45
C ARG A 31 -11.41 7.20 10.42
N LEU A 32 -10.92 7.65 9.26
CA LEU A 32 -9.61 8.25 9.08
C LEU A 32 -9.63 9.77 9.25
N ALA A 33 -10.77 10.38 9.62
CA ALA A 33 -10.82 11.81 9.92
C ALA A 33 -9.84 12.16 11.06
N GLY A 34 -8.86 13.02 10.75
CA GLY A 34 -7.80 13.39 11.68
C GLY A 34 -6.63 12.39 11.78
N ALA A 35 -6.60 11.36 10.92
CA ALA A 35 -5.45 10.48 10.81
C ALA A 35 -4.19 11.27 10.41
N LEU A 36 -3.04 10.88 10.99
CA LEU A 36 -1.75 11.50 10.75
C LEU A 36 -0.80 10.53 10.06
N HIS A 37 0.31 11.05 9.56
CA HIS A 37 1.38 10.25 8.97
C HIS A 37 2.41 9.88 10.05
N ALA A 38 2.73 8.59 10.14
CA ALA A 38 3.82 8.10 10.97
C ALA A 38 5.11 7.99 10.16
N THR A 39 6.23 8.43 10.72
CA THR A 39 7.57 8.21 10.15
C THR A 39 8.45 7.53 11.19
N PHE A 40 9.23 6.54 10.75
CA PHE A 40 10.08 5.74 11.62
C PHE A 40 11.55 5.99 11.32
N VAL A 41 12.34 6.36 12.33
CA VAL A 41 13.80 6.41 12.25
C VAL A 41 14.34 4.99 12.43
N ARG A 42 15.11 4.50 11.45
CA ARG A 42 15.68 3.15 11.45
C ARG A 42 17.12 3.15 11.97
N SER A 43 17.57 1.99 12.45
CA SER A 43 18.98 1.80 12.81
C SER A 43 19.88 1.99 11.58
N GLN A 44 20.98 2.72 11.76
CA GLN A 44 22.02 2.91 10.73
C GLN A 44 23.08 1.80 10.75
N ILE A 45 23.06 0.95 11.77
CA ILE A 45 24.01 -0.13 11.99
C ILE A 45 23.29 -1.45 12.26
N ALA A 46 23.92 -2.57 11.91
CA ALA A 46 23.36 -3.89 12.15
C ALA A 46 23.39 -4.29 13.64
N HIS A 47 24.40 -3.83 14.39
CA HIS A 47 24.55 -4.16 15.81
C HIS A 47 25.27 -3.05 16.57
N GLY A 48 24.73 -2.65 17.72
CA GLY A 48 25.31 -1.65 18.62
C GLY A 48 24.32 -1.27 19.71
N ARG A 49 24.75 -0.38 20.63
CA ARG A 49 23.89 0.15 21.70
C ARG A 49 23.49 1.59 21.36
N VAL A 50 22.21 1.91 21.48
CA VAL A 50 21.72 3.29 21.40
C VAL A 50 22.04 3.98 22.74
N LEU A 51 22.89 5.00 22.73
CA LEU A 51 23.30 5.70 23.95
C LEU A 51 22.39 6.88 24.30
N SER A 52 21.81 7.54 23.28
CA SER A 52 20.90 8.68 23.44
C SER A 52 20.02 8.87 22.21
N VAL A 53 18.86 9.49 22.41
CA VAL A 53 17.98 10.07 21.40
C VAL A 53 17.53 11.42 21.98
N ASP A 54 17.54 12.47 21.16
CA ASP A 54 16.97 13.78 21.50
C ASP A 54 15.54 13.85 20.95
#